data_AF-A0A1E3BUF5-F1
#
_entry.id   AF-A0A1E3BUF5-F1
#
_cell.length_a   1.000
_cell.length_b   1.000
_cell.length_c   1.000
_cell.angle_alpha   90.00
_cell.angle_beta   90.00
_cell.angle_gamma   90.00
#
_symmetry.space_group_name_H-M   'P 1'
#
loop_
_entity.id
_entity.type
_entity.pdbx_description
1 polymer ?
#
loop_
_entity_poly.entity_id
_entity_poly.type
_entity_poly.pdbx_seq_one_letter_code
_entity_poly.pdbx_strand_id
1 'polypeptide(L)'
;MEQGGWAAKEDRVVRIELAKLQDGLRSWARKYSREAVNSDLEKVSTPEEDKIVEELKGYCVQTNWCSLLEQMPISSNKVFSVFIQALLAKDVFDNIFPDPFFAFPETVDDSKLPNRAEMRLLYQTMAQLNKKEAQIWRSHMMRVLSAYPSGDKGSLMSDRLQRMASSHAKALINGPAHIFLRDPENQAEVIRRSDDLHRLYHQAGGLALSLWTQRTVIESYGLQRLHEFSSSSSLMTAHRLYHLDEDDKRLDGKKILLCVQPTVLAFGNENAEDYDNSKVWAKAIVLLEGDM
;
A
#
# COMPACT_ATOMS: atom_id res chain seq x y z
N MET A 1 29.61 -22.66 -12.62
CA MET A 1 29.57 -21.82 -11.40
C MET A 1 28.31 -20.97 -11.49
N GLU A 2 27.22 -21.46 -10.92
CA GLU A 2 25.93 -20.74 -10.91
C GLU A 2 26.00 -19.64 -9.86
N GLN A 3 25.84 -18.38 -10.28
CA GLN A 3 25.80 -17.24 -9.38
C GLN A 3 24.50 -17.29 -8.55
N GLY A 4 24.63 -17.36 -7.23
CA GLY A 4 23.55 -17.26 -6.24
C GLY A 4 22.91 -15.87 -6.18
N GLY A 5 22.30 -15.41 -7.27
CA GLY A 5 21.73 -14.06 -7.40
C GLY A 5 20.27 -13.91 -6.96
N TRP A 6 19.57 -15.00 -6.61
CA TRP A 6 18.12 -14.98 -6.32
C TRP A 6 17.77 -15.63 -4.99
N ALA A 7 18.62 -15.43 -3.97
CA ALA A 7 18.31 -15.82 -2.61
C ALA A 7 17.06 -15.06 -2.12
N ALA A 8 16.21 -15.74 -1.36
CA ALA A 8 15.07 -15.10 -0.72
C ALA A 8 15.55 -13.96 0.19
N LYS A 9 14.83 -12.83 0.20
CA LYS A 9 15.13 -11.76 1.15
C LYS A 9 14.75 -12.25 2.54
N GLU A 10 15.65 -12.05 3.50
CA GLU A 10 15.35 -12.35 4.90
C GLU A 10 14.16 -11.52 5.40
N ASP A 11 13.30 -12.13 6.23
CA ASP A 11 12.10 -11.47 6.78
C ASP A 11 12.44 -10.15 7.48
N ARG A 12 13.61 -10.06 8.14
CA ARG A 12 14.09 -8.82 8.78
C ARG A 12 14.33 -7.70 7.76
N VAL A 13 14.93 -8.03 6.62
CA VAL A 13 15.21 -7.06 5.54
C VAL A 13 13.89 -6.59 4.93
N VAL A 14 12.95 -7.51 4.68
CA VAL A 14 11.62 -7.18 4.15
C VAL A 14 10.89 -6.22 5.08
N ARG A 15 10.88 -6.48 6.40
CA ARG A 15 10.28 -5.60 7.41
C ARG A 15 10.90 -4.20 7.39
N ILE A 16 12.22 -4.09 7.25
CA ILE A 16 12.92 -2.79 7.18
C ILE A 16 12.54 -2.03 5.90
N GLU A 17 12.46 -2.70 4.75
CA GLU A 17 12.09 -2.06 3.48
C GLU A 17 10.61 -1.61 3.48
N LEU A 18 9.70 -2.41 4.04
CA LEU A 18 8.31 -2.02 4.25
C LEU A 18 8.18 -0.83 5.19
N ALA A 19 8.90 -0.82 6.31
CA ALA A 19 8.91 0.31 7.24
C ALA A 19 9.40 1.60 6.56
N LYS A 20 10.45 1.52 5.74
CA LYS A 20 10.94 2.66 4.94
C LYS A 20 9.89 3.17 3.96
N LEU A 21 9.20 2.27 3.25
CA LEU A 21 8.11 2.64 2.35
C LEU A 21 6.98 3.35 3.12
N GLN A 22 6.53 2.75 4.22
CA GLN A 22 5.50 3.31 5.10
C GLN A 22 5.86 4.71 5.63
N ASP A 23 7.12 4.91 6.03
CA ASP A 23 7.64 6.22 6.44
C ASP A 23 7.68 7.22 5.27
N GLY A 24 7.99 6.75 4.07
CA GLY A 24 7.95 7.53 2.83
C GLY A 24 6.54 8.05 2.51
N LEU A 25 5.54 7.17 2.51
CA LEU A 25 4.13 7.54 2.27
C LEU A 25 3.67 8.63 3.25
N ARG A 26 3.98 8.43 4.53
CA ARG A 26 3.67 9.37 5.60
C ARG A 26 4.39 10.71 5.46
N SER A 27 5.65 10.69 5.04
CA SER A 27 6.45 11.91 4.87
C SER A 27 5.95 12.74 3.70
N TRP A 28 5.58 12.09 2.59
CA TRP A 28 4.96 12.77 1.46
C TRP A 28 3.61 13.36 1.83
N ALA A 29 2.74 12.58 2.49
CA ALA A 29 1.44 13.05 2.94
C ALA A 29 1.56 14.29 3.83
N ARG A 30 2.46 14.28 4.82
CA ARG A 30 2.73 15.44 5.68
C ARG A 30 3.26 16.67 4.94
N LYS A 31 4.10 16.47 3.92
CA LYS A 31 4.75 17.56 3.18
C LYS A 31 3.79 18.30 2.24
N TYR A 32 2.83 17.57 1.67
CA TYR A 32 2.00 18.06 0.58
C TYR A 32 0.52 18.20 0.93
N SER A 33 0.08 17.75 2.10
CA SER A 33 -1.28 18.03 2.56
C SER A 33 -1.40 19.47 3.06
N ARG A 34 -2.58 20.07 2.89
CA ARG A 34 -2.91 21.33 3.55
C ARG A 34 -3.13 21.09 5.05
N GLU A 35 -2.88 22.10 5.86
CA GLU A 35 -3.29 22.06 7.26
C GLU A 35 -4.78 22.40 7.32
N ALA A 36 -5.58 21.59 8.02
CA ALA A 36 -6.96 21.96 8.26
C ALA A 36 -7.03 23.01 9.37
N VAL A 37 -7.67 24.15 9.11
CA VAL A 37 -8.18 25.03 10.17
C VAL A 37 -9.56 24.51 10.55
N ASN A 38 -10.01 24.69 11.80
CA ASN A 38 -11.32 24.15 12.25
C ASN A 38 -12.48 24.57 11.32
N SER A 39 -12.45 25.80 10.79
CA SER A 39 -13.40 26.30 9.80
C SER A 39 -13.39 25.57 8.46
N ASP A 40 -12.30 24.88 8.09
CA ASP A 40 -12.22 24.08 6.87
C ASP A 40 -12.80 22.67 7.05
N LEU A 41 -12.91 22.19 8.30
CA LEU A 41 -13.55 20.93 8.64
C LEU A 41 -15.06 21.09 8.85
N GLU A 42 -15.49 22.27 9.31
CA GLU A 42 -16.90 22.61 9.57
C GLU A 42 -17.68 23.06 8.32
N LYS A 43 -17.00 23.33 7.20
CA LYS A 43 -17.68 23.54 5.91
C LYS A 43 -18.42 22.25 5.57
N VAL A 44 -19.76 22.35 5.54
CA VAL A 44 -20.73 21.29 5.20
C VAL A 44 -20.13 20.33 4.18
N SER A 45 -20.07 19.04 4.51
CA SER A 45 -19.57 17.95 3.65
C SER A 45 -19.92 18.23 2.19
N THR A 46 -18.92 18.53 1.37
CA THR A 46 -19.17 18.60 -0.05
C THR A 46 -19.22 17.17 -0.58
N PRO A 47 -19.91 16.93 -1.72
CA PRO A 47 -19.87 15.65 -2.40
C PRO A 47 -18.46 15.15 -2.75
N GLU A 48 -17.41 15.98 -2.60
CA GLU A 48 -16.02 15.61 -2.86
C GLU A 48 -15.34 14.96 -1.65
N GLU A 49 -15.60 15.41 -0.41
CA GLU A 49 -15.03 14.75 0.77
C GLU A 49 -15.64 13.35 0.97
N ASP A 50 -16.94 13.19 0.72
CA ASP A 50 -17.59 11.88 0.80
C ASP A 50 -17.00 10.88 -0.22
N LYS A 51 -16.59 11.36 -1.41
CA LYS A 51 -15.86 10.52 -2.39
C LYS A 51 -14.53 10.02 -1.84
N ILE A 52 -13.82 10.80 -1.03
CA ILE A 52 -12.57 10.34 -0.40
C ILE A 52 -12.86 9.25 0.64
N VAL A 53 -13.92 9.41 1.42
CA VAL A 53 -14.34 8.37 2.38
C VAL A 53 -14.73 7.10 1.63
N GLU A 54 -15.41 7.23 0.49
CA GLU A 54 -15.72 6.11 -0.40
C GLU A 54 -14.46 5.45 -0.99
N GLU A 55 -13.46 6.22 -1.43
CA GLU A 55 -12.17 5.68 -1.89
C GLU A 55 -11.44 4.89 -0.78
N LEU A 56 -11.68 5.23 0.49
CA LEU A 56 -11.17 4.51 1.66
C LEU A 56 -12.05 3.33 2.09
N LYS A 57 -13.00 2.88 1.27
CA LYS A 57 -13.80 1.68 1.57
C LYS A 57 -12.90 0.47 1.92
N GLY A 58 -13.23 -0.17 3.04
CA GLY A 58 -12.44 -1.28 3.60
C GLY A 58 -11.26 -0.81 4.47
N TYR A 59 -10.97 0.48 4.53
CA TYR A 59 -9.99 1.12 5.41
C TYR A 59 -10.65 2.08 6.39
N CYS A 60 -11.81 2.66 6.06
CA CYS A 60 -12.61 3.51 6.94
C CYS A 60 -13.93 2.81 7.32
N VAL A 61 -14.36 2.91 8.59
CA VAL A 61 -15.67 2.41 9.05
C VAL A 61 -16.81 3.33 8.63
N GLN A 62 -16.57 4.64 8.63
CA GLN A 62 -17.58 5.64 8.29
C GLN A 62 -17.71 5.78 6.77
N THR A 63 -18.91 6.16 6.32
CA THR A 63 -19.24 6.30 4.89
C THR A 63 -19.42 7.75 4.44
N ASN A 64 -19.39 8.70 5.36
CA ASN A 64 -19.49 10.13 5.08
C ASN A 64 -18.47 10.90 5.92
N TRP A 65 -18.08 12.07 5.44
CA TRP A 65 -17.04 12.90 6.02
C TRP A 65 -17.42 13.47 7.39
N CYS A 66 -18.66 13.94 7.56
CA CYS A 66 -19.11 14.54 8.82
C CYS A 66 -19.07 13.55 10.00
N SER A 67 -19.68 12.38 9.86
CA SER A 67 -19.67 11.33 10.90
C SER A 67 -18.27 10.86 11.24
N LEU A 68 -17.36 10.89 10.27
CA LEU A 68 -15.96 10.54 10.45
C LEU A 68 -15.20 11.60 11.26
N LEU A 69 -15.45 12.88 11.01
CA LEU A 69 -14.86 13.97 11.78
C LEU A 69 -15.34 14.01 13.23
N GLU A 70 -16.62 13.73 13.49
CA GLU A 70 -17.20 13.67 14.84
C GLU A 70 -16.49 12.66 15.74
N GLN A 71 -16.03 11.54 15.16
CA GLN A 71 -15.33 10.47 15.89
C GLN A 71 -13.81 10.59 15.81
N MET A 72 -13.29 11.64 15.17
CA MET A 72 -11.87 11.77 14.87
C MET A 72 -11.07 12.13 16.13
N PRO A 73 -10.13 11.28 16.58
CA PRO A 73 -9.41 11.42 17.85
C PRO A 73 -8.15 12.30 17.74
N ILE A 74 -7.94 12.96 16.60
CA ILE A 74 -6.72 13.69 16.28
C ILE A 74 -7.02 15.17 16.03
N SER A 75 -6.01 16.00 16.23
CA SER A 75 -6.11 17.43 15.94
C SER A 75 -6.44 17.69 14.47
N SER A 76 -7.28 18.69 14.23
CA SER A 76 -7.76 19.11 12.91
C SER A 76 -6.63 19.26 11.89
N ASN A 77 -5.53 19.92 12.29
CA ASN A 77 -4.37 20.16 11.44
C ASN A 77 -3.62 18.88 10.97
N LYS A 78 -3.95 17.69 11.49
CA LYS A 78 -3.36 16.41 11.05
C LYS A 78 -4.30 15.57 10.20
N VAL A 79 -5.59 15.87 10.20
CA VAL A 79 -6.63 15.07 9.53
C VAL A 79 -6.26 14.81 8.07
N PHE A 80 -6.14 15.86 7.25
CA PHE A 80 -5.83 15.70 5.81
C PHE A 80 -4.56 14.87 5.55
N SER A 81 -3.51 15.08 6.34
CA SER A 81 -2.26 14.31 6.19
C SER A 81 -2.42 12.82 6.50
N VAL A 82 -3.29 12.45 7.45
CA VAL A 82 -3.55 11.05 7.76
C VAL A 82 -4.41 10.40 6.68
N PHE A 83 -5.39 11.11 6.12
CA PHE A 83 -6.23 10.61 5.03
C PHE A 83 -5.42 10.40 3.75
N ILE A 84 -4.58 11.36 3.37
CA ILE A 84 -3.68 11.19 2.23
C ILE A 84 -2.74 10.01 2.45
N GLN A 85 -2.20 9.83 3.67
CA GLN A 85 -1.39 8.65 3.98
C GLN A 85 -2.18 7.34 3.83
N ALA A 86 -3.43 7.30 4.29
CA ALA A 86 -4.30 6.14 4.17
C ALA A 86 -4.64 5.81 2.70
N LEU A 87 -4.96 6.83 1.89
CA LEU A 87 -5.22 6.68 0.45
C LEU A 87 -3.99 6.13 -0.29
N LEU A 88 -2.82 6.69 -0.02
CA LEU A 88 -1.55 6.21 -0.57
C LEU A 88 -1.28 4.76 -0.17
N ALA A 89 -1.46 4.44 1.10
CA ALA A 89 -1.24 3.08 1.60
C ALA A 89 -2.22 2.12 0.95
N LYS A 90 -3.51 2.46 0.90
CA LYS A 90 -4.54 1.66 0.25
C LYS A 90 -4.21 1.40 -1.21
N ASP A 91 -3.88 2.44 -1.98
CA ASP A 91 -3.55 2.28 -3.40
C ASP A 91 -2.35 1.36 -3.61
N VAL A 92 -1.27 1.54 -2.84
CA VAL A 92 -0.09 0.67 -2.91
C VAL A 92 -0.42 -0.78 -2.50
N PHE A 93 -1.08 -0.96 -1.37
CA PHE A 93 -1.26 -2.28 -0.76
C PHE A 93 -2.48 -3.04 -1.26
N ASP A 94 -3.38 -2.41 -2.03
CA ASP A 94 -4.49 -3.08 -2.72
C ASP A 94 -4.17 -3.31 -4.21
N ASN A 95 -3.47 -2.39 -4.88
CA ASN A 95 -3.27 -2.45 -6.34
C ASN A 95 -1.90 -2.98 -6.78
N ILE A 96 -0.85 -2.84 -5.93
CA ILE A 96 0.52 -3.23 -6.26
C ILE A 96 0.92 -4.52 -5.52
N PHE A 97 0.87 -4.52 -4.19
CA PHE A 97 1.38 -5.65 -3.39
C PHE A 97 0.61 -6.97 -3.56
N PRO A 98 -0.73 -7.01 -3.66
CA PRO A 98 -1.48 -8.27 -3.71
C PRO A 98 -1.37 -9.00 -5.05
N ASP A 99 -0.80 -8.36 -6.07
CA ASP A 99 -0.80 -8.89 -7.42
C ASP A 99 0.61 -9.07 -7.95
N PRO A 100 1.08 -10.29 -8.22
CA PRO A 100 2.39 -10.50 -8.84
C PRO A 100 2.51 -9.89 -10.24
N PHE A 101 1.38 -9.60 -10.90
CA PHE A 101 1.34 -9.09 -12.27
C PHE A 101 0.97 -7.60 -12.33
N PHE A 102 1.09 -6.85 -11.23
CA PHE A 102 0.67 -5.44 -11.15
C PHE A 102 1.24 -4.51 -12.23
N ALA A 103 2.40 -4.83 -12.80
CA ALA A 103 3.07 -4.05 -13.83
C ALA A 103 2.77 -4.53 -15.27
N PHE A 104 1.95 -5.58 -15.42
CA PHE A 104 1.55 -6.11 -16.72
C PHE A 104 0.53 -5.18 -17.38
N PRO A 105 0.45 -5.17 -18.73
CA PRO A 105 -0.49 -4.29 -19.43
C PRO A 105 -1.95 -4.68 -19.14
N GLU A 106 -2.82 -3.67 -19.01
CA GLU A 106 -4.26 -3.87 -18.82
C GLU A 106 -4.97 -4.23 -20.13
N THR A 107 -4.46 -3.76 -21.27
CA THR A 107 -5.01 -4.03 -22.62
C THR A 107 -4.02 -4.81 -23.49
N VAL A 108 -4.54 -5.43 -24.55
CA VAL A 108 -3.78 -6.27 -25.50
C VAL A 108 -2.85 -5.46 -26.42
N ASP A 109 -2.87 -4.12 -26.32
CA ASP A 109 -2.11 -3.22 -27.21
C ASP A 109 -0.58 -3.31 -27.02
N ASP A 110 -0.09 -4.02 -26.01
CA ASP A 110 1.33 -4.25 -25.75
C ASP A 110 1.73 -5.68 -26.16
N SER A 111 2.25 -5.84 -27.38
CA SER A 111 2.59 -7.14 -28.00
C SER A 111 3.71 -7.93 -27.31
N LYS A 112 4.30 -7.41 -26.24
CA LYS A 112 5.47 -8.01 -25.56
C LYS A 112 5.11 -8.92 -24.39
N LEU A 113 3.95 -8.73 -23.77
CA LEU A 113 3.50 -9.52 -22.62
C LEU A 113 2.00 -9.82 -22.74
N PRO A 114 1.54 -10.97 -22.22
CA PRO A 114 0.12 -11.19 -22.01
C PRO A 114 -0.47 -10.10 -21.11
N ASN A 115 -1.78 -9.87 -21.20
CA ASN A 115 -2.41 -8.88 -20.33
C ASN A 115 -2.47 -9.37 -18.88
N ARG A 116 -2.64 -8.43 -17.95
CA ARG A 116 -2.67 -8.67 -16.51
C ARG A 116 -3.74 -9.69 -16.10
N ALA A 117 -4.93 -9.62 -16.71
CA ALA A 117 -6.05 -10.50 -16.40
C ALA A 117 -5.80 -11.95 -16.85
N GLU A 118 -5.23 -12.15 -18.03
CA GLU A 118 -4.83 -13.46 -18.56
C GLU A 118 -3.78 -14.12 -17.67
N MET A 119 -2.76 -13.36 -17.25
CA MET A 119 -1.73 -13.88 -16.35
C MET A 119 -2.30 -14.28 -15.00
N ARG A 120 -3.23 -13.49 -14.45
CA ARG A 120 -3.95 -13.83 -13.22
C ARG A 120 -4.76 -15.11 -13.37
N LEU A 121 -5.52 -15.25 -14.46
CA LEU A 121 -6.32 -16.43 -14.73
C LEU A 121 -5.45 -17.69 -14.83
N LEU A 122 -4.34 -17.63 -15.60
CA LEU A 122 -3.40 -18.73 -15.73
C LEU A 122 -2.82 -19.14 -14.37
N TYR A 123 -2.33 -18.16 -13.61
CA TYR A 123 -1.74 -18.41 -12.29
C TYR A 123 -2.75 -19.02 -11.31
N GLN A 124 -3.98 -18.50 -11.27
CA GLN A 124 -5.04 -19.03 -10.41
C GLN A 124 -5.41 -20.47 -10.80
N THR A 125 -5.50 -20.75 -12.10
CA THR A 125 -5.75 -22.10 -12.63
C THR A 125 -4.64 -23.06 -12.20
N MET A 126 -3.37 -22.67 -12.34
CA MET A 126 -2.25 -23.47 -11.86
C MET A 126 -2.30 -23.68 -10.34
N ALA A 127 -2.63 -22.64 -9.58
CA ALA A 127 -2.67 -22.71 -8.11
C ALA A 127 -3.77 -23.63 -7.59
N GLN A 128 -4.90 -23.74 -8.31
CA GLN A 128 -5.98 -24.68 -8.00
C GLN A 128 -5.57 -26.14 -8.26
N LEU A 129 -4.76 -26.39 -9.28
CA LEU A 129 -4.28 -27.74 -9.62
C LEU A 129 -3.12 -28.17 -8.71
N ASN A 130 -2.15 -27.28 -8.51
CA ASN A 130 -0.99 -27.53 -7.66
C ASN A 130 -0.42 -26.19 -7.15
N LYS A 131 -0.74 -25.86 -5.90
CA LYS A 131 -0.32 -24.62 -5.24
C LYS A 131 1.21 -24.46 -5.23
N LYS A 132 1.96 -25.53 -4.95
CA LYS A 132 3.44 -25.50 -4.86
C LYS A 132 4.06 -25.16 -6.22
N GLU A 133 3.67 -25.88 -7.26
CA GLU A 133 4.18 -25.65 -8.63
C GLU A 133 3.79 -24.27 -9.16
N ALA A 134 2.59 -23.79 -8.84
CA ALA A 134 2.17 -22.43 -9.23
C ALA A 134 3.07 -21.34 -8.62
N GLN A 135 3.49 -21.48 -7.35
CA GLN A 135 4.41 -20.52 -6.73
C GLN A 135 5.82 -20.60 -7.29
N ILE A 136 6.31 -21.81 -7.57
CA ILE A 136 7.60 -22.01 -8.23
C ILE A 136 7.58 -21.35 -9.61
N TRP A 137 6.57 -21.66 -10.42
CA TRP A 137 6.40 -21.08 -11.76
C TRP A 137 6.34 -19.55 -11.71
N ARG A 138 5.46 -18.97 -10.88
CA ARG A 138 5.31 -17.52 -10.76
C ARG A 138 6.64 -16.86 -10.36
N SER A 139 7.31 -17.37 -9.32
CA SER A 139 8.58 -16.82 -8.86
C SER A 139 9.67 -16.89 -9.92
N HIS A 140 9.77 -18.01 -10.63
CA HIS A 140 10.76 -18.21 -11.68
C HIS A 140 10.49 -17.31 -12.89
N MET A 141 9.24 -17.23 -13.33
CA MET A 141 8.82 -16.36 -14.42
C MET A 141 9.13 -14.89 -14.10
N MET A 142 8.79 -14.42 -12.89
CA MET A 142 9.11 -13.05 -12.46
C MET A 142 10.61 -12.78 -12.41
N ARG A 143 11.43 -13.76 -11.98
CA ARG A 143 12.90 -13.64 -12.03
C ARG A 143 13.40 -13.46 -13.45
N VAL A 144 12.94 -14.28 -14.39
CA VAL A 144 13.34 -14.18 -15.81
C VAL A 144 12.98 -12.81 -16.38
N LEU A 145 11.75 -12.33 -16.18
CA LEU A 145 11.33 -11.02 -16.68
C LEU A 145 12.06 -9.84 -16.04
N SER A 146 12.55 -10.01 -14.81
CA SER A 146 13.28 -8.98 -14.07
C SER A 146 14.78 -8.97 -14.34
N ALA A 147 15.37 -10.13 -14.61
CA ALA A 147 16.81 -10.35 -14.72
C ALA A 147 17.39 -9.99 -16.09
N TYR A 148 16.64 -10.27 -17.16
CA TYR A 148 17.17 -10.19 -18.51
C TYR A 148 16.81 -8.85 -19.17
N PRO A 149 17.80 -8.13 -19.73
CA PRO A 149 17.55 -6.91 -20.45
C PRO A 149 16.77 -7.19 -21.73
N SER A 150 15.84 -6.31 -22.09
CA SER A 150 15.06 -6.41 -23.32
C SER A 150 15.74 -5.57 -24.40
N GLY A 151 16.82 -6.10 -24.99
CA GLY A 151 17.70 -5.37 -25.92
C GLY A 151 18.59 -4.36 -25.22
N ASP A 152 18.86 -3.20 -25.85
CA ASP A 152 19.75 -2.14 -25.33
C ASP A 152 19.14 -1.26 -24.22
N LYS A 153 17.88 -1.51 -23.82
CA LYS A 153 17.13 -0.66 -22.89
C LYS A 153 16.66 -1.44 -21.67
N GLY A 154 17.49 -1.50 -20.62
CA GLY A 154 17.11 -2.02 -19.29
C GLY A 154 16.39 -3.38 -19.29
N SER A 155 15.80 -3.78 -18.15
CA SER A 155 14.89 -4.93 -18.12
C SER A 155 13.48 -4.50 -18.54
N LEU A 156 12.72 -5.42 -19.14
CA LEU A 156 11.33 -5.19 -19.55
C LEU A 156 10.46 -4.67 -18.39
N MET A 157 10.69 -5.22 -17.19
CA MET A 157 9.99 -4.81 -15.97
C MET A 157 10.34 -3.38 -15.54
N SER A 158 11.58 -2.91 -15.75
CA SER A 158 11.98 -1.55 -15.37
C SER A 158 11.11 -0.49 -16.07
N ASP A 159 10.92 -0.61 -17.38
CA ASP A 159 10.07 0.31 -18.16
C ASP A 159 8.60 0.25 -17.71
N ARG A 160 8.13 -0.93 -17.30
CA ARG A 160 6.77 -1.12 -16.80
C ARG A 160 6.57 -0.50 -15.43
N LEU A 161 7.53 -0.66 -14.52
CA LEU A 161 7.52 0.00 -13.21
C LEU A 161 7.47 1.52 -13.35
N GLN A 162 8.25 2.07 -14.29
CA GLN A 162 8.23 3.51 -14.58
C GLN A 162 6.84 3.98 -15.04
N ARG A 163 6.21 3.25 -15.98
CA ARG A 163 4.85 3.57 -16.47
C ARG A 163 3.80 3.45 -15.37
N MET A 164 3.82 2.35 -14.61
CA MET A 164 2.91 2.13 -13.48
C MET A 164 3.05 3.26 -12.45
N ALA A 165 4.26 3.58 -12.03
CA ALA A 165 4.51 4.63 -11.04
C ALA A 165 4.00 6.00 -11.49
N SER A 166 4.22 6.35 -12.76
CA SER A 166 3.68 7.57 -13.35
C SER A 166 2.15 7.58 -13.42
N SER A 167 1.53 6.42 -13.71
CA SER A 167 0.07 6.29 -13.78
C SER A 167 -0.57 6.49 -12.40
N HIS A 168 -0.08 5.79 -11.38
CA HIS A 168 -0.57 5.92 -10.00
C HIS A 168 -0.36 7.32 -9.44
N ALA A 169 0.82 7.91 -9.65
CA ALA A 169 1.11 9.28 -9.20
C ALA A 169 0.14 10.31 -9.80
N LYS A 170 -0.14 10.19 -11.11
CA LYS A 170 -1.11 11.06 -11.81
C LYS A 170 -2.54 10.83 -11.31
N ALA A 171 -2.93 9.56 -11.14
CA ALA A 171 -4.27 9.22 -10.67
C ALA A 171 -4.55 9.81 -9.28
N LEU A 172 -3.59 9.73 -8.36
CA LEU A 172 -3.73 10.31 -7.03
C LEU A 172 -3.81 11.85 -7.07
N ILE A 173 -2.90 12.51 -7.81
CA ILE A 173 -2.85 13.98 -7.86
C ILE A 173 -4.08 14.57 -8.54
N ASN A 174 -4.61 13.89 -9.57
CA ASN A 174 -5.77 14.35 -10.33
C ASN A 174 -7.10 13.80 -9.79
N GLY A 175 -7.05 12.90 -8.81
CA GLY A 175 -8.21 12.27 -8.19
C GLY A 175 -8.76 13.10 -7.02
N PRO A 176 -9.79 12.59 -6.30
CA PRO A 176 -10.42 13.27 -5.18
C PRO A 176 -9.44 13.75 -4.10
N ALA A 177 -8.34 13.01 -3.88
CA ALA A 177 -7.28 13.38 -2.95
C ALA A 177 -6.73 14.81 -3.13
N HIS A 178 -6.84 15.40 -4.31
CA HIS A 178 -6.36 16.76 -4.60
C HIS A 178 -6.93 17.82 -3.65
N ILE A 179 -8.17 17.65 -3.16
CA ILE A 179 -8.82 18.63 -2.27
C ILE A 179 -8.12 18.73 -0.90
N PHE A 180 -7.37 17.70 -0.49
CA PHE A 180 -6.59 17.68 0.75
C PHE A 180 -5.13 18.08 0.55
N LEU A 181 -4.69 18.28 -0.69
CA LEU A 181 -3.35 18.78 -1.00
C LEU A 181 -3.31 20.30 -0.84
N ARG A 182 -2.16 20.83 -0.41
CA ARG A 182 -1.93 22.27 -0.42
C ARG A 182 -1.62 22.77 -1.82
N ASP A 183 -1.95 24.03 -2.06
CA ASP A 183 -1.57 24.71 -3.28
C ASP A 183 -0.04 24.81 -3.37
N PRO A 184 0.55 24.49 -4.54
CA PRO A 184 1.96 24.66 -4.76
C PRO A 184 2.32 26.14 -4.88
N GLU A 185 3.42 26.55 -4.29
CA GLU A 185 3.89 27.95 -4.30
C GLU A 185 4.36 28.40 -5.69
N ASN A 186 4.84 27.45 -6.51
CA ASN A 186 5.39 27.72 -7.84
C ASN A 186 5.42 26.44 -8.70
N GLN A 187 5.71 26.61 -10.00
CA GLN A 187 5.80 25.50 -10.94
C GLN A 187 6.90 24.48 -10.58
N ALA A 188 7.99 24.91 -9.95
CA ALA A 188 9.05 23.97 -9.52
C ALA A 188 8.55 23.05 -8.40
N GLU A 189 7.66 23.52 -7.53
CA GLU A 189 7.01 22.70 -6.53
C GLU A 189 6.01 21.71 -7.13
N VAL A 190 5.24 22.10 -8.15
CA VAL A 190 4.36 21.19 -8.90
C VAL A 190 5.14 19.99 -9.41
N ILE A 191 6.28 20.26 -10.08
CA ILE A 191 7.17 19.23 -10.62
C ILE A 191 7.72 18.37 -9.49
N ARG A 192 8.26 18.99 -8.42
CA ARG A 192 8.81 18.27 -7.27
C ARG A 192 7.79 17.37 -6.58
N ARG A 193 6.54 17.82 -6.40
CA ARG A 193 5.46 17.02 -5.79
C ARG A 193 5.18 15.76 -6.62
N SER A 194 5.07 15.94 -7.93
CA SER A 194 4.86 14.82 -8.87
C SER A 194 6.05 13.87 -8.86
N ASP A 195 7.28 14.37 -8.89
CA ASP A 195 8.49 13.55 -8.89
C ASP A 195 8.68 12.78 -7.59
N ASP A 196 8.43 13.43 -6.44
CA ASP A 196 8.47 12.78 -5.12
C ASP A 196 7.46 11.63 -5.05
N LEU A 197 6.24 11.83 -5.57
CA LEU A 197 5.20 10.80 -5.59
C LEU A 197 5.54 9.66 -6.55
N HIS A 198 6.01 9.99 -7.76
CA HIS A 198 6.49 9.02 -8.74
C HIS A 198 7.57 8.12 -8.12
N ARG A 199 8.55 8.70 -7.42
CA ARG A 199 9.62 7.93 -6.77
C ARG A 199 9.07 6.99 -5.70
N LEU A 200 8.06 7.41 -4.92
CA LEU A 200 7.43 6.54 -3.93
C LEU A 200 6.74 5.34 -4.57
N TYR A 201 5.93 5.54 -5.62
CA TYR A 201 5.30 4.42 -6.32
C TYR A 201 6.31 3.53 -7.03
N HIS A 202 7.37 4.10 -7.60
CA HIS A 202 8.45 3.33 -8.19
C HIS A 202 9.18 2.47 -7.14
N GLN A 203 9.42 3.01 -5.94
CA GLN A 203 9.98 2.25 -4.82
C GLN A 203 9.03 1.14 -4.35
N ALA A 204 7.73 1.42 -4.23
CA ALA A 204 6.71 0.44 -3.89
C ALA A 204 6.66 -0.71 -4.90
N GLY A 205 6.62 -0.38 -6.20
CA GLY A 205 6.63 -1.37 -7.29
C GLY A 205 7.92 -2.18 -7.32
N GLY A 206 9.07 -1.54 -7.16
CA GLY A 206 10.36 -2.24 -7.08
C GLY A 206 10.42 -3.21 -5.91
N LEU A 207 9.94 -2.80 -4.73
CA LEU A 207 9.84 -3.67 -3.56
C LEU A 207 8.89 -4.84 -3.83
N ALA A 208 7.66 -4.58 -4.26
CA ALA A 208 6.67 -5.61 -4.57
C ALA A 208 7.19 -6.61 -5.61
N LEU A 209 7.81 -6.13 -6.70
CA LEU A 209 8.44 -6.98 -7.71
C LEU A 209 9.50 -7.87 -7.08
N SER A 210 10.41 -7.31 -6.28
CA SER A 210 11.45 -8.09 -5.61
C SER A 210 10.87 -9.18 -4.69
N LEU A 211 9.79 -8.89 -3.97
CA LEU A 211 9.12 -9.88 -3.12
C LEU A 211 8.41 -10.95 -3.94
N TRP A 212 7.81 -10.58 -5.07
CA TRP A 212 7.23 -11.51 -6.03
C TRP A 212 8.28 -12.28 -6.86
N THR A 213 9.58 -12.07 -6.67
CA THR A 213 10.60 -13.03 -7.17
C THR A 213 10.85 -14.17 -6.18
N GLN A 214 10.34 -14.08 -4.96
CA GLN A 214 10.39 -15.14 -3.95
C GLN A 214 9.20 -16.08 -4.11
N ARG A 215 9.17 -17.22 -3.43
CA ARG A 215 8.06 -18.19 -3.49
C ARG A 215 6.93 -17.90 -2.49
N THR A 216 7.12 -16.91 -1.64
CA THR A 216 6.11 -16.41 -0.71
C THR A 216 4.92 -15.79 -1.44
N VAL A 217 3.73 -15.94 -0.85
CA VAL A 217 2.52 -15.21 -1.26
C VAL A 217 2.31 -14.04 -0.31
N ILE A 218 2.05 -12.86 -0.86
CA ILE A 218 1.85 -11.63 -0.11
C ILE A 218 0.36 -11.31 -0.06
N GLU A 219 -0.16 -11.01 1.12
CA GLU A 219 -1.53 -10.54 1.30
C GLU A 219 -1.54 -9.30 2.20
N SER A 220 -2.38 -8.34 1.85
CA SER A 220 -2.59 -7.12 2.62
C SER A 220 -4.02 -7.06 3.15
N TYR A 221 -4.20 -6.61 4.39
CA TYR A 221 -5.51 -6.52 5.03
C TYR A 221 -5.74 -5.16 5.68
N GLY A 222 -6.84 -4.51 5.28
CA GLY A 222 -7.40 -3.35 5.96
C GLY A 222 -8.30 -3.77 7.12
N LEU A 223 -9.48 -3.15 7.24
CA LEU A 223 -10.42 -3.40 8.34
C LEU A 223 -11.11 -4.77 8.28
N GLN A 224 -11.05 -5.51 7.16
CA GLN A 224 -11.77 -6.79 7.02
C GLN A 224 -11.34 -7.85 8.05
N ARG A 225 -10.14 -7.71 8.63
CA ARG A 225 -9.59 -8.61 9.67
C ARG A 225 -9.26 -7.90 10.98
N LEU A 226 -9.62 -6.62 11.11
CA LEU A 226 -9.29 -5.78 12.26
C LEU A 226 -10.60 -5.22 12.81
N HIS A 227 -11.06 -5.76 13.94
CA HIS A 227 -12.34 -5.36 14.54
C HIS A 227 -12.15 -4.46 15.76
N GLU A 228 -11.43 -4.95 16.77
CA GLU A 228 -11.12 -4.20 18.00
C GLU A 228 -9.61 -4.08 18.16
N PHE A 229 -9.19 -2.95 18.72
CA PHE A 229 -7.79 -2.71 19.02
C PHE A 229 -7.34 -3.45 20.27
N SER A 230 -6.13 -4.00 20.21
CA SER A 230 -5.43 -4.57 21.35
C SER A 230 -3.94 -4.27 21.21
N SER A 231 -3.37 -3.66 22.24
CA SER A 231 -1.93 -3.37 22.40
C SER A 231 -1.07 -4.63 22.22
N SER A 232 -1.59 -5.78 22.66
CA SER A 232 -0.95 -7.10 22.53
C SER A 232 -1.06 -7.73 21.13
N SER A 233 -1.76 -7.09 20.19
CA SER A 233 -1.97 -7.65 18.86
C SER A 233 -0.67 -7.80 18.08
N SER A 234 -0.48 -8.98 17.48
CA SER A 234 0.62 -9.22 16.55
C SER A 234 0.37 -8.59 15.17
N LEU A 235 -0.88 -8.22 14.86
CA LEU A 235 -1.31 -7.75 13.54
C LEU A 235 -1.41 -6.23 13.42
N MET A 236 -1.60 -5.51 14.52
CA MET A 236 -1.83 -4.06 14.46
C MET A 236 -1.09 -3.29 15.56
N THR A 237 -0.98 -1.98 15.36
CA THR A 237 -0.51 -1.00 16.33
C THR A 237 -1.35 0.27 16.21
N ALA A 238 -1.53 0.96 17.34
CA ALA A 238 -2.18 2.26 17.32
C ALA A 238 -1.31 3.27 16.58
N HIS A 239 -1.94 4.25 15.95
CA HIS A 239 -1.25 5.35 15.31
C HIS A 239 -0.43 6.15 16.33
N ARG A 240 0.79 6.56 15.96
CA ARG A 240 1.72 7.27 16.85
C ARG A 240 1.20 8.56 17.50
N LEU A 241 0.09 9.12 16.99
CA LEU A 241 -0.53 10.33 17.56
C LEU A 241 -1.15 10.07 18.95
N TYR A 242 -1.36 8.81 19.34
CA TYR A 242 -1.80 8.48 20.68
C TYR A 242 -0.68 8.55 21.72
N HIS A 243 0.59 8.53 21.31
CA HIS A 243 1.73 8.50 22.22
C HIS A 243 1.63 7.38 23.26
N LEU A 244 1.33 6.15 22.80
CA LEU A 244 1.33 4.96 23.66
C LEU A 244 2.77 4.49 23.92
N ASP A 245 3.04 4.12 25.16
CA ASP A 245 4.23 3.37 25.55
C ASP A 245 4.01 1.85 25.37
N GLU A 246 5.07 1.03 25.43
CA GLU A 246 5.02 -0.40 25.09
C GLU A 246 4.00 -1.22 25.91
N ASP A 247 3.74 -0.82 27.16
CA ASP A 247 2.81 -1.50 28.07
C ASP A 247 1.47 -0.74 28.26
N ASP A 248 1.23 0.30 27.47
CA ASP A 248 0.03 1.13 27.59
C ASP A 248 -1.20 0.45 26.96
N LYS A 249 -2.14 0.05 27.82
CA LYS A 249 -3.38 -0.66 27.46
C LYS A 249 -4.62 0.24 27.45
N ARG A 250 -4.48 1.56 27.59
CA ARG A 250 -5.63 2.48 27.76
C ARG A 250 -6.61 2.51 26.58
N LEU A 251 -6.18 2.03 25.41
CA LEU A 251 -6.99 1.98 24.20
C LEU A 251 -7.49 0.57 23.87
N ASP A 252 -7.11 -0.45 24.64
CA ASP A 252 -7.54 -1.83 24.40
C ASP A 252 -9.07 -1.93 24.44
N GLY A 253 -9.64 -2.66 23.48
CA GLY A 253 -11.09 -2.80 23.31
C GLY A 253 -11.75 -1.63 22.56
N LYS A 254 -11.04 -0.53 22.28
CA LYS A 254 -11.59 0.54 21.43
C LYS A 254 -11.77 0.04 19.99
N LYS A 255 -12.84 0.51 19.36
CA LYS A 255 -13.12 0.26 17.94
C LYS A 255 -12.15 1.01 17.06
N ILE A 256 -11.84 0.42 15.92
CA ILE A 256 -10.98 1.01 14.90
C ILE A 256 -11.84 1.89 14.00
N LEU A 257 -11.48 3.17 13.87
CA LEU A 257 -12.14 4.13 12.99
C LEU A 257 -11.55 4.08 11.57
N LEU A 258 -10.21 4.08 11.47
CA LEU A 258 -9.47 4.17 10.22
C LEU A 258 -8.20 3.31 10.26
N CYS A 259 -8.04 2.44 9.27
CA CYS A 259 -6.78 1.79 8.93
C CYS A 259 -5.93 2.77 8.11
N VAL A 260 -4.88 3.33 8.71
CA VAL A 260 -3.96 4.26 8.04
C VAL A 260 -2.95 3.52 7.18
N GLN A 261 -2.52 2.33 7.64
CA GLN A 261 -1.68 1.41 6.88
C GLN A 261 -2.15 -0.02 7.15
N PRO A 262 -2.23 -0.88 6.13
CA PRO A 262 -2.75 -2.23 6.30
C PRO A 262 -1.70 -3.15 6.92
N THR A 263 -2.18 -4.29 7.40
CA THR A 263 -1.29 -5.41 7.77
C THR A 263 -0.78 -6.05 6.50
N VAL A 264 0.51 -6.38 6.44
CA VAL A 264 1.11 -7.15 5.34
C VAL A 264 1.56 -8.49 5.89
N LEU A 265 1.00 -9.55 5.33
CA LEU A 265 1.28 -10.94 5.67
C LEU A 265 2.02 -11.62 4.53
N ALA A 266 2.92 -12.53 4.88
CA ALA A 266 3.55 -13.44 3.95
C ALA A 266 3.25 -14.89 4.30
N PHE A 267 2.91 -15.67 3.29
CA PHE A 267 2.60 -17.09 3.40
C PHE A 267 3.64 -17.91 2.66
N GLY A 268 4.01 -19.01 3.29
CA GLY A 268 4.97 -19.97 2.79
C GLY A 268 6.44 -19.57 2.91
N ASN A 269 7.31 -20.44 2.40
CA ASN A 269 8.75 -20.35 2.56
C ASN A 269 9.49 -20.48 1.21
N GLU A 270 10.83 -20.47 1.26
CA GLU A 270 11.68 -20.56 0.06
C GLU A 270 11.56 -21.89 -0.70
N ASN A 271 11.01 -22.94 -0.07
CA ASN A 271 10.79 -24.26 -0.65
C ASN A 271 9.39 -24.41 -1.26
N ALA A 272 8.60 -23.32 -1.28
CA ALA A 272 7.19 -23.34 -1.63
C ALA A 272 6.35 -24.30 -0.76
N GLU A 273 6.55 -24.22 0.55
CA GLU A 273 5.84 -24.96 1.58
C GLU A 273 5.30 -24.00 2.66
N ASP A 274 4.54 -24.50 3.63
CA ASP A 274 4.01 -23.75 4.80
C ASP A 274 3.04 -22.59 4.49
N TYR A 275 2.22 -22.72 3.46
CA TYR A 275 1.26 -21.66 3.10
C TYR A 275 0.03 -21.53 4.02
N ASP A 276 -0.11 -22.41 5.02
CA ASP A 276 -1.20 -22.35 6.01
C ASP A 276 -0.85 -21.44 7.19
N ASN A 277 0.43 -21.10 7.35
CA ASN A 277 0.92 -20.20 8.38
C ASN A 277 1.39 -18.88 7.76
N SER A 278 1.01 -17.77 8.41
CA SER A 278 1.44 -16.43 8.00
C SER A 278 2.58 -15.90 8.87
N LYS A 279 3.48 -15.15 8.25
CA LYS A 279 4.42 -14.26 8.92
C LYS A 279 3.92 -12.83 8.81
N VAL A 280 4.01 -12.07 9.89
CA VAL A 280 3.71 -10.63 9.85
C VAL A 280 4.93 -9.87 9.34
N TRP A 281 4.83 -9.29 8.14
CA TRP A 281 5.86 -8.44 7.56
C TRP A 281 5.65 -6.96 7.85
N ALA A 282 4.40 -6.53 8.02
CA ALA A 282 4.07 -5.22 8.57
C ALA A 282 2.78 -5.31 9.37
N LYS A 283 2.74 -4.64 10.53
CA LYS A 283 1.51 -4.48 11.29
C LYS A 283 0.65 -3.37 10.66
N ALA A 284 -0.66 -3.50 10.75
CA ALA A 284 -1.55 -2.38 10.47
C ALA A 284 -1.29 -1.22 11.45
N ILE A 285 -1.43 0.01 10.96
CA ILE A 285 -1.45 1.22 11.79
C ILE A 285 -2.87 1.76 11.78
N VAL A 286 -3.49 1.87 12.95
CA VAL A 286 -4.91 2.20 13.08
C VAL A 286 -5.17 3.46 13.92
N LEU A 287 -6.15 4.26 13.50
CA LEU A 287 -6.82 5.23 14.35
C LEU A 287 -8.09 4.59 14.92
N LEU A 288 -8.34 4.88 16.19
CA LEU A 288 -9.45 4.38 16.98
C LEU A 288 -10.53 5.45 17.08
N GLU A 289 -11.75 5.08 17.45
CA GLU A 289 -12.79 6.07 17.69
C GLU A 289 -12.41 6.98 18.88
N GLY A 290 -12.63 8.30 18.72
CA GLY A 290 -12.54 9.26 19.80
C GLY A 290 -13.66 9.08 20.83
N ASP A 291 -13.42 9.51 22.06
CA ASP A 291 -14.49 9.57 23.07
C ASP A 291 -15.39 10.77 22.71
N MET A 292 -16.69 10.52 22.53
CA MET A 292 -17.71 11.56 22.33
C MET A 292 -17.86 12.46 23.55
#